data_AF-A0A959U640-F1
#
_entry.id   AF-A0A959U640-F1
#
_cell.length_a   1.000
_cell.length_b   1.000
_cell.length_c   1.000
_cell.angle_alpha   90.00
_cell.angle_beta   90.00
_cell.angle_gamma   90.00
#
_symmetry.space_group_name_H-M   'P 1'
#
loop_
_entity.id
_entity.type
_entity.pdbx_description
1 polymer ?
#
loop_
_entity_poly.entity_id
_entity_poly.type
_entity_poly.pdbx_seq_one_letter_code
_entity_poly.pdbx_strand_id
1 'polypeptide(L)'
;PEAYILDNKPFREQTEQRQTCFFGSGSNKAVHLLEDKNSKILTNFIILSSGMNKIALDAYNKGIHEDPAYLEPVYLKEFYHTNGK
;
A
#
# COMPACT_ATOMS: atom_id res chain seq x y z
N PRO A 1 7.94 -4.64 4.74
CA PRO A 1 7.61 -4.28 3.34
C PRO A 1 8.73 -3.38 2.81
N GLU A 2 9.01 -3.41 1.50
CA GLU A 2 10.17 -2.72 0.92
C GLU A 2 9.72 -1.68 -0.09
N ALA A 3 10.51 -0.61 -0.23
CA ALA A 3 10.28 0.36 -1.28
C ALA A 3 10.53 -0.27 -2.66
N TYR A 4 9.55 -0.19 -3.55
CA TYR A 4 9.65 -0.69 -4.91
C TYR A 4 9.77 0.47 -5.90
N ILE A 5 10.78 0.42 -6.77
CA ILE A 5 10.96 1.40 -7.85
C ILE A 5 10.19 0.89 -9.07
N LEU A 6 9.24 1.70 -9.56
CA LEU A 6 8.50 1.38 -10.78
C LEU A 6 9.40 1.58 -12.00
N ASP A 7 9.52 0.55 -12.83
CA ASP A 7 10.18 0.60 -14.13
C ASP A 7 9.13 0.78 -15.25
N ASN A 8 9.50 0.49 -16.50
CA ASN A 8 8.61 0.66 -17.64
C ASN A 8 7.47 -0.37 -17.72
N LYS A 9 7.56 -1.49 -16.98
CA LYS A 9 6.53 -2.55 -16.95
C LYS A 9 6.45 -3.17 -15.56
N PRO A 10 6.05 -2.39 -14.55
CA PRO A 10 5.99 -2.85 -13.17
C PRO A 10 4.89 -3.91 -13.02
N PHE A 11 5.15 -4.91 -12.17
CA PHE A 11 4.18 -5.97 -11.87
C PHE A 11 3.71 -6.80 -13.09
N ARG A 12 4.53 -6.87 -14.14
CA ARG A 12 4.21 -7.60 -15.38
C ARG A 12 3.83 -9.07 -15.15
N GLU A 13 4.51 -9.74 -14.23
CA GLU A 13 4.20 -11.13 -13.90
C GLU A 13 2.76 -11.27 -13.38
N GLN A 14 2.32 -10.33 -12.55
CA GLN A 14 0.97 -10.30 -11.99
C GLN A 14 -0.07 -9.94 -13.06
N THR A 15 0.21 -8.92 -13.88
CA THR A 15 -0.73 -8.48 -14.92
C THR A 15 -0.86 -9.50 -16.05
N GLU A 16 0.18 -10.24 -16.41
CA GLU A 16 0.10 -11.30 -17.44
C GLU A 16 -0.72 -12.51 -16.96
N GLN A 17 -0.64 -12.85 -15.67
CA GLN A 17 -1.31 -14.04 -15.11
C GLN A 17 -2.78 -13.81 -14.77
N ARG A 18 -3.16 -12.60 -14.34
CA ARG A 18 -4.50 -12.33 -13.83
C ARG A 18 -4.85 -10.85 -13.86
N GLN A 19 -6.15 -10.58 -13.73
CA GLN A 19 -6.61 -9.22 -13.48
C GLN A 19 -5.98 -8.68 -12.19
N THR A 20 -5.34 -7.52 -12.28
CA THR A 20 -4.64 -6.88 -11.18
C THR A 20 -5.22 -5.49 -10.94
N CYS A 21 -5.55 -5.18 -9.69
CA CYS A 21 -6.16 -3.92 -9.31
C CYS A 21 -5.16 -3.02 -8.60
N PHE A 22 -5.00 -1.79 -9.09
CA PHE A 22 -4.13 -0.78 -8.51
C PHE A 22 -4.97 0.34 -7.90
N PHE A 23 -4.67 0.73 -6.67
CA PHE A 23 -5.41 1.76 -5.95
C PHE A 23 -4.47 2.59 -5.07
N GLY A 24 -4.99 3.68 -4.50
CA GLY A 24 -4.22 4.62 -3.69
C GLY A 24 -3.54 5.71 -4.52
N SER A 25 -3.08 6.76 -3.84
CA SER A 25 -2.58 7.98 -4.47
C SER A 25 -1.32 7.77 -5.33
N GLY A 26 -0.51 6.77 -5.01
CA GLY A 26 0.65 6.38 -5.84
C GLY A 26 0.24 5.88 -7.22
N SER A 27 -0.82 5.06 -7.27
CA SER A 27 -1.35 4.51 -8.53
C SER A 27 -1.84 5.62 -9.47
N ASN A 28 -2.47 6.67 -8.92
CA ASN A 28 -2.92 7.83 -9.70
C ASN A 28 -1.77 8.58 -10.39
N LYS A 29 -0.60 8.64 -9.74
CA LYS A 29 0.58 9.32 -10.27
C LYS A 29 1.31 8.46 -11.32
N ALA A 30 1.12 7.16 -11.27
CA ALA A 30 1.82 6.18 -12.11
C ALA A 30 0.89 5.49 -13.15
N VAL A 31 -0.26 6.08 -13.48
CA VAL A 31 -1.23 5.49 -14.42
C VAL A 31 -0.56 5.06 -15.73
N HIS A 32 0.26 5.93 -16.32
CA HIS A 32 0.99 5.66 -17.56
C HIS A 32 1.95 4.46 -17.51
N LEU A 33 2.39 4.02 -16.33
CA LEU A 33 3.22 2.82 -16.13
C LEU A 33 2.40 1.59 -15.75
N LEU A 34 1.23 1.77 -15.14
CA LEU A 34 0.39 0.69 -14.60
C LEU A 34 -0.70 0.24 -15.58
N GLU A 35 -0.95 1.01 -16.65
CA GLU A 35 -1.90 0.65 -17.70
C GLU A 35 -1.43 -0.59 -18.47
N ASP A 36 -2.25 -1.64 -18.40
CA ASP A 36 -2.07 -2.89 -19.13
C ASP A 36 -3.45 -3.52 -19.38
N LYS A 37 -3.53 -4.50 -20.29
CA LYS A 37 -4.76 -5.20 -20.66
C LYS A 37 -5.52 -5.76 -19.44
N ASN A 38 -4.78 -6.24 -18.45
CA ASN A 38 -5.33 -6.88 -17.25
C ASN A 38 -5.29 -5.96 -16.02
N SER A 39 -4.90 -4.70 -16.19
CA SER A 39 -4.86 -3.74 -15.09
C SER A 39 -6.20 -3.03 -14.91
N LYS A 40 -6.62 -2.87 -13.65
CA LYS A 40 -7.73 -1.99 -13.28
C LYS A 40 -7.22 -0.95 -12.29
N ILE A 41 -7.20 0.32 -12.69
CA ILE A 41 -6.71 1.41 -11.84
C ILE A 41 -7.91 2.17 -11.24
N LEU A 42 -7.97 2.23 -9.92
CA LEU A 42 -9.04 2.87 -9.16
C LEU A 42 -8.59 4.27 -8.70
N THR A 43 -8.80 5.27 -9.56
CA THR A 43 -8.23 6.62 -9.38
C THR A 43 -8.81 7.44 -8.23
N ASN A 44 -9.96 7.04 -7.68
CA ASN A 44 -10.62 7.72 -6.56
C ASN A 44 -10.88 6.78 -5.38
N PHE A 45 -9.99 5.80 -5.18
CA PHE A 45 -10.13 4.87 -4.08
C PHE A 45 -9.74 5.54 -2.75
N ILE A 46 -10.70 5.59 -1.82
CA ILE A 46 -10.52 6.14 -0.48
C ILE A 46 -10.30 4.99 0.49
N ILE A 47 -9.22 5.06 1.28
CA ILE A 47 -8.96 4.11 2.36
C ILE A 47 -9.85 4.51 3.54
N LEU A 48 -10.82 3.66 3.87
CA LEU A 48 -11.75 3.86 4.99
C LEU A 48 -11.38 2.97 6.16
N SER A 49 -11.61 3.46 7.39
CA SER A 49 -11.42 2.67 8.61
C SER A 49 -12.27 1.40 8.63
N SER A 50 -13.45 1.44 8.01
CA SER A 50 -14.32 0.26 7.85
C SER A 50 -13.65 -0.89 7.09
N GLY A 51 -12.69 -0.59 6.21
CA GLY A 51 -11.88 -1.60 5.52
C GLY A 51 -10.91 -2.35 6.44
N MET A 52 -10.61 -1.79 7.62
CA MET A 52 -9.71 -2.41 8.60
C MET A 52 -10.44 -3.33 9.59
N ASN A 53 -11.78 -3.25 9.68
CA ASN A 53 -12.58 -3.94 10.70
C ASN A 53 -12.25 -5.44 10.80
N LYS A 54 -12.22 -6.15 9.66
CA LYS A 54 -11.94 -7.58 9.64
C LYS A 54 -10.55 -7.92 10.16
N ILE A 55 -9.53 -7.18 9.71
CA ILE A 55 -8.13 -7.42 10.08
C ILE A 55 -7.93 -7.11 11.57
N ALA A 56 -8.51 -6.02 12.07
CA ALA A 56 -8.45 -5.64 13.49
C ALA A 56 -9.15 -6.67 14.39
N LEU A 57 -10.33 -7.16 13.98
CA LEU A 57 -11.06 -8.19 14.73
C LEU A 57 -10.29 -9.52 14.75
N ASP A 58 -9.70 -9.91 13.62
CA ASP A 58 -8.88 -11.13 13.54
C ASP A 58 -7.63 -11.04 14.44
N ALA A 59 -6.97 -9.87 14.49
CA ALA A 59 -5.83 -9.63 15.38
C ALA A 59 -6.25 -9.68 16.86
N TYR A 60 -7.36 -9.02 17.20
CA TYR A 60 -7.94 -9.03 18.54
C TYR A 60 -8.26 -10.46 19.02
N ASN A 61 -8.95 -11.26 18.20
CA ASN A 61 -9.31 -12.63 18.53
C ASN A 61 -8.08 -13.55 18.69
N LYS A 62 -6.95 -13.22 18.06
CA LYS A 62 -5.68 -13.92 18.19
C LYS A 62 -4.82 -13.43 19.35
N GLY A 63 -5.28 -12.43 20.11
CA GLY A 63 -4.50 -11.80 21.18
C GLY A 63 -3.28 -11.01 20.66
N ILE A 64 -3.27 -10.62 19.39
CA ILE A 64 -2.20 -9.82 18.79
C ILE A 64 -2.48 -8.36 19.10
N HIS A 65 -1.71 -7.80 20.02
CA HIS A 65 -1.81 -6.41 20.47
C HIS A 65 -0.44 -5.75 20.42
N GLU A 66 -0.42 -4.46 20.12
CA GLU A 66 0.78 -3.64 20.13
C GLU A 66 0.95 -2.94 21.47
N ASP A 67 2.18 -2.73 21.91
CA ASP A 67 2.48 -1.89 23.07
C ASP A 67 2.46 -0.41 22.66
N PRO A 68 1.58 0.44 23.24
CA PRO A 68 1.51 1.85 22.90
C PRO A 68 2.83 2.61 23.07
N ALA A 69 3.71 2.18 23.97
CA ALA A 69 5.00 2.84 24.20
C ALA A 69 6.01 2.60 23.07
N TYR A 70 5.81 1.53 22.28
CA TYR A 70 6.70 1.10 21.20
C TYR A 70 6.03 1.12 19.82
N LEU A 71 4.78 1.57 19.74
CA LEU A 71 4.07 1.69 18.47
C LEU A 71 4.67 2.82 17.63
N GLU A 72 5.34 2.44 16.54
CA GLU A 72 5.85 3.38 15.54
C GLU A 72 5.12 3.25 14.19
N PRO A 73 5.06 4.32 13.39
CA PRO A 73 4.56 4.23 12.02
C PRO A 73 5.46 3.34 11.17
N VAL A 74 4.86 2.52 10.32
CA VAL A 74 5.60 1.67 9.37
C VAL A 74 6.06 2.51 8.17
N TYR A 75 7.32 2.94 8.17
CA TYR A 75 7.93 3.61 7.03
C TYR A 75 8.67 2.61 6.12
N LEU A 76 8.53 2.76 4.80
CA LEU A 76 9.24 1.91 3.80
C LEU A 76 10.67 2.38 3.52
N LYS A 77 11.06 3.53 4.07
CA LYS A 77 12.41 4.11 4.01
C LYS A 77 12.65 4.89 5.29
N GLU A 78 13.91 5.13 5.64
CA GLU A 78 14.23 5.97 6.79
C GLU A 78 13.60 7.35 6.65
N PHE A 79 13.00 7.80 7.75
CA PHE A 79 12.40 9.11 7.86
C PHE A 79 13.45 10.11 8.35
N TYR A 80 13.82 11.04 7.48
CA TYR A 80 14.69 12.16 7.83
C TYR A 80 13.86 13.40 8.11
N HIS A 81 14.05 14.01 9.28
CA HIS A 81 13.54 15.33 9.61
C HIS A 81 14.72 16.29 9.67
N THR A 82 14.54 17.50 9.15
CA THR A 82 15.52 18.57 9.39
C THR A 82 15.51 18.88 10.88
N ASN A 83 16.67 18.76 11.55
CA ASN A 83 16.82 19.14 12.95
C ASN A 83 16.22 20.55 13.14
N GLY A 84 15.16 20.64 13.92
CA GLY A 84 14.58 21.92 14.31
C GLY A 84 15.64 22.74 15.03
N LYS A 85 15.79 24.00 14.64
CA LYS A 85 16.34 25.01 15.56
C LYS A 85 15.25 25.42 16.52
#